data_AF-A0A2G2G1T1-F1
#
_entry.id   AF-A0A2G2G1T1-F1
#
_cell.length_a   1.000
_cell.length_b   1.000
_cell.length_c   1.000
_cell.angle_alpha   90.00
_cell.angle_beta   90.00
_cell.angle_gamma   90.00
#
_symmetry.space_group_name_H-M   'P 1'
#
loop_
_entity.id
_entity.type
_entity.pdbx_description
1 polymer ?
#
loop_
_entity_poly.entity_id
_entity_poly.type
_entity_poly.pdbx_seq_one_letter_code
_entity_poly.pdbx_strand_id
1 'polypeptide(L)'
;MKRRFLKSVAAAALISTLSMAAQAGEKWVDDWKAFAEKTGEAKHAEWAKLIGDPESVKLAKEWADLRGYTASSLIEKANLPAELKPGLVINKDNIDSFPWLKDYLPQASMDRLKSSEWFKWGEIVIVPTNSYYMSRGILEATRKAQKEGHKLNATAKGNLLTEDGKHAFLVQNDVVPFLHPKDGTELNWTQAFHSIGGDNLAFKHFDLKVCNSSNKVEREYSADLFWAKFHNRTDYAPLGSMPGEETAVEGGSVYFLKPLDIRGLAAVRIRYADVDKDDNFRVFIPSLRRTRTLAGSDGQDPMAAGLEITWDDWRGYWTKTDPRKFEYKMVGEGFVLGQPDTGHVYVPITENENGCEVKQIELELRPVWILEVNDKTGQYLYSKRKLYIDKENYYQQYQEMYDRRGNLFRIWDDSRDFDPKTGQAQWREVLNWNPISNRMTHMNMKSSWETLKKGLRPSLFDIDELRDYR
;
A
#
# COMPACT_ATOMS: atom_id res chain seq x y z
N MET A 1 24.84 -59.57 55.92
CA MET A 1 23.37 -59.66 55.96
C MET A 1 22.81 -58.54 55.08
N LYS A 2 22.09 -58.89 54.01
CA LYS A 2 21.79 -58.02 52.87
C LYS A 2 20.59 -57.09 53.14
N ARG A 3 20.76 -55.79 52.85
CA ARG A 3 19.67 -54.82 52.65
C ARG A 3 18.91 -55.16 51.35
N ARG A 4 17.58 -55.09 51.38
CA ARG A 4 16.73 -54.99 50.18
C ARG A 4 15.67 -53.92 50.42
N PHE A 5 15.59 -53.00 49.46
CA PHE A 5 14.67 -51.89 49.38
C PHE A 5 13.24 -52.35 49.06
N LEU A 6 12.24 -51.75 49.72
CA LEU A 6 10.92 -51.50 49.13
C LEU A 6 10.64 -50.00 49.28
N LYS A 7 10.41 -49.32 48.15
CA LYS A 7 9.89 -47.95 48.10
C LYS A 7 8.38 -48.03 47.86
N SER A 8 7.61 -47.49 48.80
CA SER A 8 6.18 -47.26 48.68
C SER A 8 5.93 -45.94 47.95
N VAL A 9 4.97 -45.95 47.04
CA VAL A 9 4.50 -44.82 46.24
C VAL A 9 3.66 -43.89 47.13
N ALA A 10 3.97 -42.59 47.13
CA ALA A 10 3.08 -41.54 47.61
C ALA A 10 2.96 -40.50 46.50
N ALA A 11 1.76 -40.39 45.91
CA ALA A 11 1.43 -39.39 44.91
C ALA A 11 1.22 -38.04 45.61
N ALA A 12 2.08 -37.07 45.31
CA ALA A 12 1.89 -35.68 45.68
C ALA A 12 1.34 -34.93 44.45
N ALA A 13 0.11 -34.42 44.57
CA ALA A 13 -0.49 -33.53 43.59
C ALA A 13 0.25 -32.19 43.62
N LEU A 14 1.00 -31.89 42.56
CA LEU A 14 1.56 -30.57 42.30
C LEU A 14 0.47 -29.71 41.68
N ILE A 15 -0.14 -28.84 42.49
CA ILE A 15 -0.93 -27.71 42.02
C ILE A 15 0.07 -26.74 41.39
N SER A 16 0.13 -26.70 40.06
CA SER A 16 0.84 -25.67 39.33
C SER A 16 0.06 -24.36 39.47
N THR A 17 0.55 -23.47 40.32
CA THR A 17 0.15 -22.06 40.30
C THR A 17 0.70 -21.45 39.02
N LEU A 18 -0.10 -21.50 37.95
CA LEU A 18 0.04 -20.60 36.82
C LEU A 18 -0.20 -19.19 37.35
N SER A 19 0.89 -18.48 37.63
CA SER A 19 0.86 -17.02 37.71
C SER A 19 0.39 -16.51 36.35
N MET A 20 -0.90 -16.15 36.25
CA MET A 20 -1.38 -15.25 35.21
C MET A 20 -0.70 -13.90 35.43
N ALA A 21 0.48 -13.72 34.87
CA ALA A 21 0.94 -12.39 34.54
C ALA A 21 -0.05 -11.87 33.49
N ALA A 22 -0.89 -10.89 33.87
CA ALA A 22 -1.66 -10.13 32.90
C ALA A 22 -0.66 -9.61 31.86
N GLN A 23 -0.80 -10.10 30.63
CA GLN A 23 0.04 -9.70 29.52
C GLN A 23 -0.20 -8.20 29.32
N ALA A 24 0.81 -7.36 29.60
CA ALA A 24 0.72 -5.94 29.30
C ALA A 24 0.26 -5.79 27.84
N GLY A 25 -0.74 -4.94 27.61
CA GLY A 25 -1.29 -4.71 26.29
C GLY A 25 -0.20 -4.17 25.35
N GLU A 26 -0.37 -4.44 24.05
CA GLU A 26 0.51 -3.82 23.07
C GLU A 26 0.23 -2.32 23.01
N LYS A 27 1.28 -1.49 23.12
CA LYS A 27 1.13 -0.03 23.21
C LYS A 27 0.23 0.57 22.13
N TRP A 28 0.39 0.15 20.88
CA TRP A 28 -0.40 0.64 19.76
C TRP A 28 -1.90 0.30 19.90
N VAL A 29 -2.25 -0.87 20.46
CA VAL A 29 -3.63 -1.25 20.76
C VAL A 29 -4.18 -0.40 21.91
N ASP A 30 -3.39 -0.21 22.97
CA ASP A 30 -3.81 0.54 24.14
C ASP A 30 -3.98 2.03 23.84
N ASP A 31 -3.09 2.61 23.01
CA ASP A 31 -3.20 3.99 22.53
C ASP A 31 -4.50 4.19 21.72
N TRP A 32 -4.88 3.22 20.86
CA TRP A 32 -6.14 3.24 20.12
C TRP A 32 -7.37 3.07 21.00
N LYS A 33 -7.33 2.23 22.03
CA LYS A 33 -8.42 2.12 23.02
C LYS A 33 -8.62 3.44 23.77
N ALA A 34 -7.53 4.02 24.27
CA ALA A 34 -7.57 5.30 24.97
C ALA A 34 -8.06 6.44 24.05
N PHE A 35 -7.66 6.43 22.78
CA PHE A 35 -8.15 7.38 21.79
C PHE A 35 -9.65 7.19 21.52
N ALA A 36 -10.12 5.96 21.34
CA ALA A 36 -11.53 5.65 21.15
C ALA A 36 -12.40 6.09 22.34
N GLU A 37 -11.92 5.88 23.57
CA GLU A 37 -12.58 6.38 24.78
C GLU A 37 -12.63 7.90 24.82
N LYS A 38 -11.54 8.57 24.44
CA LYS A 38 -11.44 10.04 24.41
C LYS A 38 -12.36 10.66 23.36
N THR A 39 -12.46 10.09 22.17
CA THR A 39 -13.32 10.65 21.11
C THR A 39 -14.77 10.23 21.25
N GLY A 40 -15.04 9.08 21.87
CA GLY A 40 -16.40 8.51 21.97
C GLY A 40 -16.97 8.03 20.64
N GLU A 41 -16.14 7.90 19.61
CA GLU A 41 -16.58 7.54 18.26
C GLU A 41 -16.61 6.03 18.05
N ALA A 42 -17.75 5.52 17.57
CA ALA A 42 -17.95 4.08 17.36
C ALA A 42 -16.92 3.46 16.40
N LYS A 43 -16.53 4.20 15.34
CA LYS A 43 -15.52 3.75 14.37
C LYS A 43 -14.14 3.50 15.00
N HIS A 44 -13.71 4.35 15.94
CA HIS A 44 -12.43 4.18 16.63
C HIS A 44 -12.49 3.01 17.60
N ALA A 45 -13.61 2.82 18.30
CA ALA A 45 -13.79 1.67 19.18
C ALA A 45 -13.82 0.34 18.42
N GLU A 46 -14.47 0.31 17.26
CA GLU A 46 -14.49 -0.86 16.38
C GLU A 46 -13.10 -1.17 15.81
N TRP A 47 -12.37 -0.15 15.37
CA TRP A 47 -10.98 -0.31 14.94
C TRP A 47 -10.06 -0.83 16.05
N ALA A 48 -10.09 -0.20 17.24
CA ALA A 48 -9.33 -0.61 18.41
C ALA A 48 -9.61 -2.06 18.82
N LYS A 49 -10.88 -2.50 18.70
CA LYS A 49 -11.28 -3.89 18.94
C LYS A 49 -10.68 -4.84 17.90
N LEU A 50 -10.71 -4.48 16.62
CA LEU A 50 -10.22 -5.32 15.52
C LEU A 50 -8.71 -5.54 15.60
N ILE A 51 -7.97 -4.47 15.86
CA ILE A 51 -6.52 -4.56 16.03
C ILE A 51 -6.09 -5.24 17.33
N GLY A 52 -6.93 -5.14 18.37
CA GLY A 52 -6.73 -5.81 19.65
C GLY A 52 -7.17 -7.27 19.69
N ASP A 53 -7.66 -7.83 18.58
CA ASP A 53 -8.00 -9.25 18.48
C ASP A 53 -6.74 -10.12 18.71
N PRO A 54 -6.83 -11.23 19.47
CA PRO A 54 -5.66 -12.05 19.80
C PRO A 54 -4.89 -12.56 18.58
N GLU A 55 -5.55 -12.89 17.48
CA GLU A 55 -4.87 -13.36 16.26
C GLU A 55 -4.16 -12.21 15.54
N SER A 56 -4.78 -11.02 15.50
CA SER A 56 -4.16 -9.79 14.99
C SER A 56 -2.88 -9.46 15.76
N VAL A 57 -2.98 -9.40 17.10
CA VAL A 57 -1.84 -9.12 17.98
C VAL A 57 -0.72 -10.15 17.82
N LYS A 58 -1.08 -11.43 17.70
CA LYS A 58 -0.11 -12.51 17.49
C LYS A 58 0.63 -12.36 16.15
N LEU A 59 -0.08 -12.11 15.05
CA LEU A 59 0.53 -11.91 13.74
C LEU A 59 1.43 -10.66 13.73
N ALA A 60 0.98 -9.56 14.34
CA ALA A 60 1.78 -8.34 14.49
C ALA A 60 3.10 -8.59 15.22
N LYS A 61 3.06 -9.31 16.35
CA LYS A 61 4.26 -9.68 17.13
C LYS A 61 5.23 -10.53 16.33
N GLU A 62 4.71 -11.51 15.62
CA GLU A 62 5.54 -12.40 14.83
C GLU A 62 6.26 -11.69 13.67
N TRP A 63 5.62 -10.68 13.08
CA TRP A 63 6.24 -9.77 12.13
C TRP A 63 7.26 -8.84 12.78
N ALA A 64 6.95 -8.30 13.96
CA ALA A 64 7.86 -7.48 14.73
C ALA A 64 9.14 -8.26 15.10
N ASP A 65 9.01 -9.52 15.51
CA ASP A 65 10.14 -10.42 15.80
C ASP A 65 10.99 -10.68 14.56
N LEU A 66 10.36 -10.87 13.40
CA LEU A 66 11.06 -11.08 12.12
C LEU A 66 11.85 -9.83 11.68
N ARG A 67 11.25 -8.64 11.81
CA ARG A 67 11.85 -7.36 11.38
C ARG A 67 12.74 -6.73 12.46
N GLY A 68 12.60 -7.14 13.72
CA GLY A 68 13.33 -6.54 14.85
C GLY A 68 12.81 -5.18 15.34
N TYR A 69 11.67 -4.70 14.84
CA TYR A 69 11.05 -3.45 15.29
C TYR A 69 9.54 -3.38 15.03
N THR A 70 8.89 -2.49 15.78
CA THR A 70 7.54 -1.97 15.48
C THR A 70 7.59 -0.47 15.23
N ALA A 71 6.57 0.09 14.58
CA ALA A 71 6.45 1.53 14.43
C ALA A 71 6.44 2.26 15.78
N SER A 72 5.69 1.76 16.76
CA SER A 72 5.69 2.29 18.12
C SER A 72 7.08 2.30 18.75
N SER A 73 7.86 1.23 18.60
CA SER A 73 9.22 1.15 19.16
C SER A 73 10.20 2.15 18.53
N LEU A 74 9.98 2.53 17.27
CA LEU A 74 10.79 3.54 16.58
C LEU A 74 10.37 4.95 17.00
N ILE A 75 9.07 5.18 17.16
CA ILE A 75 8.49 6.44 17.66
C ILE A 75 8.95 6.72 19.09
N GLU A 76 8.94 5.73 19.99
CA GLU A 76 9.39 5.88 21.38
C GLU A 76 10.86 6.30 21.51
N LYS A 77 11.70 5.92 20.54
CA LYS A 77 13.12 6.28 20.49
C LYS A 77 13.37 7.64 19.83
N ALA A 78 12.37 8.20 19.16
CA ALA A 78 12.49 9.44 18.42
C ALA A 78 12.28 10.65 19.32
N ASN A 79 13.04 11.72 19.07
CA ASN A 79 12.84 13.01 19.72
C ASN A 79 11.74 13.78 18.98
N LEU A 80 10.48 13.43 19.23
CA LEU A 80 9.33 14.03 18.57
C LEU A 80 8.84 15.30 19.31
N PRO A 81 8.22 16.26 18.61
CA PRO A 81 7.55 17.39 19.23
C PRO A 81 6.53 16.92 20.28
N ALA A 82 6.51 17.55 21.46
CA ALA A 82 5.65 17.15 22.58
C ALA A 82 4.15 17.30 22.25
N GLU A 83 3.82 18.18 21.31
CA GLU A 83 2.47 18.44 20.81
C GLU A 83 2.00 17.38 19.81
N LEU A 84 2.91 16.69 19.11
CA LEU A 84 2.59 15.67 18.10
C LEU A 84 2.12 14.38 18.78
N LYS A 85 0.84 14.35 19.15
CA LYS A 85 0.21 13.21 19.84
C LYS A 85 -1.23 13.00 19.38
N PRO A 86 -1.79 11.79 19.58
CA PRO A 86 -3.17 11.51 19.23
C PRO A 86 -4.19 12.48 19.82
N GLY A 87 -5.10 12.95 18.97
CA GLY A 87 -6.11 13.97 19.23
C GLY A 87 -5.62 15.41 19.07
N LEU A 88 -4.40 15.65 18.58
CA LEU A 88 -4.03 16.97 18.07
C LEU A 88 -4.86 17.25 16.80
N VAL A 89 -5.49 18.42 16.75
CA VAL A 89 -6.21 18.91 15.57
C VAL A 89 -5.45 20.08 14.98
N ILE A 90 -5.13 20.01 13.69
CA ILE A 90 -4.39 21.03 12.95
C ILE A 90 -5.29 21.56 11.85
N ASN A 91 -5.45 22.87 11.76
CA ASN A 91 -6.26 23.53 10.74
C ASN A 91 -5.60 24.84 10.29
N LYS A 92 -6.26 25.56 9.39
CA LYS A 92 -5.76 26.84 8.86
C LYS A 92 -5.43 27.87 9.95
N ASP A 93 -6.18 27.87 11.05
CA ASP A 93 -6.08 28.92 12.08
C ASP A 93 -4.92 28.66 13.06
N ASN A 94 -4.49 27.40 13.22
CA ASN A 94 -3.47 27.03 14.20
C ASN A 94 -2.18 26.46 13.60
N ILE A 95 -2.12 26.14 12.31
CA ILE A 95 -0.96 25.50 11.66
C ILE A 95 0.37 26.24 11.93
N ASP A 96 0.35 27.57 11.97
CA ASP A 96 1.57 28.37 12.20
C ASP A 96 2.09 28.26 13.64
N SER A 97 1.30 27.72 14.57
CA SER A 97 1.74 27.35 15.93
C SER A 97 2.60 26.07 15.96
N PHE A 98 2.67 25.33 14.85
CA PHE A 98 3.41 24.07 14.74
C PHE A 98 4.52 24.16 13.67
N PRO A 99 5.58 24.96 13.89
CA PRO A 99 6.65 25.13 12.90
C PRO A 99 7.42 23.84 12.59
N TRP A 100 7.34 22.83 13.46
CA TRP A 100 7.89 21.49 13.29
C TRP A 100 7.09 20.63 12.29
N LEU A 101 5.86 21.02 11.91
CA LEU A 101 4.97 20.19 11.09
C LEU A 101 5.57 19.87 9.72
N LYS A 102 6.33 20.79 9.13
CA LYS A 102 7.02 20.64 7.84
C LYS A 102 8.00 19.46 7.78
N ASP A 103 8.45 18.98 8.94
CA ASP A 103 9.39 17.86 9.03
C ASP A 103 8.66 16.51 8.95
N TYR A 104 7.33 16.50 9.09
CA TYR A 104 6.49 15.29 9.12
C TYR A 104 5.37 15.31 8.07
N LEU A 105 4.87 16.48 7.68
CA LEU A 105 3.82 16.64 6.69
C LEU A 105 4.41 17.28 5.42
N PRO A 106 4.30 16.61 4.25
CA PRO A 106 4.77 17.18 2.99
C PRO A 106 4.16 18.56 2.70
N GLN A 107 4.97 19.44 2.08
CA GLN A 107 4.59 20.83 1.84
C GLN A 107 3.28 20.94 1.05
N ALA A 108 3.06 20.07 0.07
CA ALA A 108 1.85 20.10 -0.75
C ALA A 108 0.57 19.87 0.08
N SER A 109 0.62 19.03 1.11
CA SER A 109 -0.51 18.79 2.03
C SER A 109 -0.72 19.98 2.96
N MET A 110 0.36 20.60 3.49
CA MET A 110 0.27 21.85 4.25
C MET A 110 -0.34 22.98 3.42
N ASP A 111 0.01 23.07 2.13
CA ASP A 111 -0.55 24.07 1.22
C ASP A 111 -2.06 23.89 1.04
N ARG A 112 -2.59 22.66 1.08
CA ARG A 112 -4.04 22.40 1.03
C ARG A 112 -4.75 22.84 2.29
N LEU A 113 -4.13 22.67 3.46
CA LEU A 113 -4.67 23.15 4.73
C LEU A 113 -4.72 24.69 4.79
N LYS A 114 -3.74 25.36 4.17
CA LYS A 114 -3.68 26.83 4.11
C LYS A 114 -4.55 27.44 2.99
N SER A 115 -4.92 26.64 1.99
CA SER A 115 -5.61 27.12 0.79
C SER A 115 -7.00 27.69 1.07
N SER A 116 -7.37 28.75 0.34
CA SER A 116 -8.76 29.25 0.23
C SER A 116 -9.37 29.02 -1.15
N GLU A 117 -8.64 28.41 -2.09
CA GLU A 117 -9.01 28.43 -3.51
C GLU A 117 -9.38 27.05 -4.05
N TRP A 118 -8.50 26.06 -3.92
CA TRP A 118 -8.62 24.78 -4.62
C TRP A 118 -8.21 23.59 -3.75
N PHE A 119 -9.00 22.51 -3.81
CA PHE A 119 -8.79 21.24 -3.10
C PHE A 119 -8.41 21.45 -1.63
N LYS A 120 -9.26 22.20 -0.90
CA LYS A 120 -8.95 22.62 0.47
C LYS A 120 -9.01 21.42 1.40
N TRP A 121 -8.15 21.43 2.42
CA TRP A 121 -8.27 20.56 3.58
C TRP A 121 -8.74 21.42 4.75
N GLY A 122 -9.84 21.02 5.40
CA GLY A 122 -10.41 21.76 6.53
C GLY A 122 -9.56 21.57 7.78
N GLU A 123 -9.44 20.33 8.24
CA GLU A 123 -8.61 19.98 9.39
C GLU A 123 -7.97 18.60 9.26
N ILE A 124 -6.81 18.46 9.91
CA ILE A 124 -6.09 17.21 10.13
C ILE A 124 -6.30 16.81 11.59
N VAL A 125 -6.67 15.55 11.82
CA VAL A 125 -6.73 14.96 13.16
C VAL A 125 -5.60 13.93 13.28
N ILE A 126 -4.69 14.14 14.22
CA ILE A 126 -3.64 13.16 14.50
C ILE A 126 -4.25 11.98 15.27
N VAL A 127 -4.10 10.77 14.76
CA VAL A 127 -4.58 9.54 15.41
C VAL A 127 -3.41 8.67 15.90
N PRO A 128 -3.66 7.66 16.76
CA PRO A 128 -2.61 6.75 17.20
C PRO A 128 -1.97 5.99 16.04
N THR A 129 -0.66 5.79 16.12
CA THR A 129 0.07 4.93 15.20
C THR A 129 -0.37 3.48 15.35
N ASN A 130 -0.67 2.82 14.24
CA ASN A 130 -1.00 1.40 14.20
C ASN A 130 0.26 0.51 14.00
N SER A 131 0.12 -0.81 14.16
CA SER A 131 1.15 -1.77 13.73
C SER A 131 0.73 -2.42 12.41
N TYR A 132 1.55 -2.28 11.37
CA TYR A 132 1.27 -2.89 10.07
C TYR A 132 2.16 -4.10 9.76
N TYR A 133 1.60 -4.97 8.94
CA TYR A 133 2.22 -6.23 8.55
C TYR A 133 1.53 -6.79 7.31
N MET A 134 2.16 -7.81 6.72
CA MET A 134 1.61 -8.54 5.58
C MET A 134 1.02 -9.88 6.05
N SER A 135 0.51 -10.67 5.11
CA SER A 135 -0.19 -11.91 5.43
C SER A 135 0.67 -12.94 6.17
N ARG A 136 -0.01 -13.88 6.85
CA ARG A 136 0.60 -15.04 7.48
C ARG A 136 1.47 -15.83 6.50
N GLY A 137 0.97 -16.02 5.28
CA GLY A 137 1.69 -16.75 4.24
C GLY A 137 3.01 -16.07 3.89
N ILE A 138 3.00 -14.75 3.66
CA ILE A 138 4.21 -13.97 3.39
C ILE A 138 5.21 -14.03 4.56
N LEU A 139 4.72 -13.98 5.80
CA LEU A 139 5.56 -14.10 7.00
C LEU A 139 6.30 -15.44 7.06
N GLU A 140 5.56 -16.54 6.94
CA GLU A 140 6.11 -17.90 7.04
C GLU A 140 7.12 -18.17 5.95
N ALA A 141 6.82 -17.70 4.75
CA ALA A 141 7.66 -17.90 3.60
C ALA A 141 8.95 -17.04 3.68
N THR A 142 8.84 -15.79 4.15
CA THR A 142 10.00 -14.93 4.42
C THR A 142 10.91 -15.54 5.50
N ARG A 143 10.33 -16.08 6.58
CA ARG A 143 11.07 -16.81 7.63
C ARG A 143 11.80 -18.03 7.08
N LYS A 144 11.12 -18.82 6.24
CA LYS A 144 11.70 -20.00 5.61
C LYS A 144 12.94 -19.64 4.79
N ALA A 145 12.81 -18.64 3.93
CA ALA A 145 13.92 -18.21 3.08
C ALA A 145 15.08 -17.59 3.86
N GLN A 146 14.82 -16.86 4.96
CA GLN A 146 15.90 -16.43 5.87
C GLN A 146 16.63 -17.62 6.51
N LYS A 147 15.88 -18.63 6.97
CA LYS A 147 16.45 -19.84 7.58
C LYS A 147 17.28 -20.66 6.58
N GLU A 148 16.83 -20.72 5.33
CA GLU A 148 17.52 -21.40 4.22
C GLU A 148 18.67 -20.55 3.64
N GLY A 149 18.78 -19.28 4.04
CA GLY A 149 19.88 -18.40 3.63
C GLY A 149 19.78 -17.91 2.19
N HIS A 150 18.58 -17.88 1.60
CA HIS A 150 18.35 -17.41 0.24
C HIS A 150 18.84 -15.97 0.05
N LYS A 151 19.61 -15.75 -1.01
CA LYS A 151 20.09 -14.43 -1.39
C LYS A 151 19.51 -14.00 -2.73
N LEU A 152 19.18 -12.72 -2.82
CA LEU A 152 18.75 -12.09 -4.06
C LEU A 152 19.82 -11.12 -4.55
N ASN A 153 19.97 -11.06 -5.86
CA ASN A 153 20.89 -10.15 -6.54
C ASN A 153 20.11 -9.18 -7.42
N ALA A 154 20.07 -7.91 -7.02
CA ALA A 154 19.61 -6.84 -7.88
C ALA A 154 20.72 -6.51 -8.90
N THR A 155 20.55 -7.01 -10.12
CA THR A 155 21.55 -6.86 -11.18
C THR A 155 21.62 -5.42 -11.69
N ALA A 156 22.78 -5.03 -12.24
CA ALA A 156 22.96 -3.72 -12.88
C ALA A 156 22.00 -3.47 -14.06
N LYS A 157 21.40 -4.52 -14.64
CA LYS A 157 20.38 -4.40 -15.68
C LYS A 157 19.00 -4.03 -15.14
N GLY A 158 18.71 -4.26 -13.86
CA GLY A 158 17.37 -4.08 -13.30
C GLY A 158 16.56 -5.35 -13.17
N ASN A 159 17.19 -6.52 -13.18
CA ASN A 159 16.56 -7.80 -12.83
C ASN A 159 16.90 -8.18 -11.39
N LEU A 160 15.91 -8.67 -10.62
CA LEU A 160 16.11 -9.30 -9.32
C LEU A 160 16.21 -10.81 -9.50
N LEU A 161 17.39 -11.36 -9.26
CA LEU A 161 17.69 -12.77 -9.51
C LEU A 161 17.96 -13.54 -8.23
N THR A 162 17.62 -14.82 -8.24
CA THR A 162 18.08 -15.82 -7.26
C THR A 162 19.53 -16.22 -7.51
N GLU A 163 20.12 -16.97 -6.57
CA GLU A 163 21.50 -17.46 -6.70
C GLU A 163 21.72 -18.37 -7.93
N ASP A 164 20.70 -19.12 -8.34
CA ASP A 164 20.72 -19.94 -9.56
C ASP A 164 20.35 -19.15 -10.85
N GLY A 165 20.23 -17.82 -10.75
CA GLY A 165 20.06 -16.93 -11.90
C GLY A 165 18.62 -16.82 -12.43
N LYS A 166 17.62 -17.35 -11.72
CA LYS A 166 16.20 -17.21 -12.09
C LYS A 166 15.64 -15.88 -11.58
N HIS A 167 14.61 -15.36 -12.23
CA HIS A 167 13.93 -14.16 -11.73
C HIS A 167 13.20 -14.45 -10.42
N ALA A 168 13.48 -13.67 -9.38
CA ALA A 168 12.98 -13.89 -8.02
C ALA A 168 11.44 -13.89 -7.93
N PHE A 169 10.77 -13.15 -8.81
CA PHE A 169 9.31 -13.06 -8.85
C PHE A 169 8.65 -14.11 -9.79
N LEU A 170 9.43 -15.01 -10.40
CA LEU A 170 8.91 -16.15 -11.19
C LEU A 170 9.12 -17.51 -10.51
N VAL A 171 9.79 -17.53 -9.36
CA VAL A 171 10.13 -18.75 -8.65
C VAL A 171 9.65 -18.67 -7.23
N GLN A 172 9.15 -19.80 -6.72
CA GLN A 172 8.56 -19.95 -5.40
C GLN A 172 9.60 -19.82 -4.28
N ASN A 173 10.13 -18.60 -4.12
CA ASN A 173 11.16 -18.26 -3.15
C ASN A 173 10.72 -17.17 -2.16
N ASP A 174 9.43 -16.79 -2.20
CA ASP A 174 8.61 -16.09 -1.20
C ASP A 174 9.36 -15.34 -0.09
N VAL A 175 9.95 -14.21 -0.46
CA VAL A 175 10.56 -13.27 0.48
C VAL A 175 10.07 -11.86 0.23
N VAL A 176 9.92 -11.10 1.31
CA VAL A 176 10.24 -9.67 1.26
C VAL A 176 11.72 -9.56 0.84
N PRO A 177 12.05 -9.02 -0.35
CA PRO A 177 13.40 -9.10 -0.90
C PRO A 177 14.48 -8.62 0.07
N PHE A 178 14.23 -7.50 0.72
CA PHE A 178 15.11 -6.90 1.71
C PHE A 178 14.27 -6.32 2.85
N LEU A 179 14.24 -6.99 4.01
CA LEU A 179 13.58 -6.47 5.23
C LEU A 179 14.24 -5.18 5.73
N HIS A 180 15.55 -5.05 5.50
CA HIS A 180 16.36 -3.89 5.83
C HIS A 180 17.12 -3.47 4.57
N PRO A 181 16.45 -2.80 3.62
CA PRO A 181 17.12 -2.37 2.40
C PRO A 181 18.28 -1.43 2.75
N LYS A 182 19.45 -1.64 2.15
CA LYS A 182 20.66 -0.85 2.44
C LYS A 182 20.88 0.31 1.46
N ASP A 183 20.17 0.30 0.34
CA ASP A 183 20.27 1.30 -0.71
C ASP A 183 18.92 1.49 -1.44
N GLY A 184 18.86 2.48 -2.33
CA GLY A 184 17.64 2.80 -3.06
C GLY A 184 17.16 1.70 -4.02
N THR A 185 18.07 0.86 -4.51
CA THR A 185 17.72 -0.24 -5.43
C THR A 185 17.04 -1.37 -4.66
N GLU A 186 17.60 -1.77 -3.52
CA GLU A 186 16.97 -2.73 -2.61
C GLU A 186 15.60 -2.23 -2.13
N LEU A 187 15.50 -0.97 -1.73
CA LEU A 187 14.24 -0.37 -1.29
C LEU A 187 13.17 -0.36 -2.40
N ASN A 188 13.54 -0.01 -3.63
CA ASN A 188 12.64 -0.05 -4.77
C ASN A 188 12.14 -1.48 -5.07
N TRP A 189 12.99 -2.50 -4.95
CA TRP A 189 12.56 -3.90 -5.10
C TRP A 189 11.63 -4.37 -3.98
N THR A 190 11.88 -3.95 -2.76
CA THR A 190 11.01 -4.25 -1.61
C THR A 190 9.63 -3.59 -1.79
N GLN A 191 9.57 -2.34 -2.23
CA GLN A 191 8.33 -1.66 -2.63
C GLN A 191 7.62 -2.37 -3.80
N ALA A 192 8.37 -2.79 -4.81
CA ALA A 192 7.82 -3.51 -5.96
C ALA A 192 7.24 -4.87 -5.58
N PHE A 193 7.86 -5.56 -4.60
CA PHE A 193 7.35 -6.81 -4.05
C PHE A 193 6.02 -6.62 -3.33
N HIS A 194 5.87 -5.57 -2.51
CA HIS A 194 4.60 -5.29 -1.84
C HIS A 194 3.44 -5.30 -2.86
N SER A 195 3.64 -4.64 -4.01
CA SER A 195 2.69 -4.59 -5.12
C SER A 195 1.31 -4.16 -4.64
N ILE A 196 0.35 -5.08 -4.57
CA ILE A 196 -1.04 -4.87 -4.14
C ILE A 196 -1.30 -5.27 -2.68
N GLY A 197 -0.28 -5.64 -1.90
CA GLY A 197 -0.45 -6.05 -0.49
C GLY A 197 -0.98 -7.47 -0.27
N GLY A 198 -1.01 -8.31 -1.31
CA GLY A 198 -1.44 -9.72 -1.26
C GLY A 198 -1.32 -10.42 -2.61
N ASP A 199 -1.91 -11.62 -2.74
CA ASP A 199 -1.88 -12.40 -3.99
C ASP A 199 -2.85 -11.88 -5.04
N ASN A 200 -4.02 -11.39 -4.59
CA ASN A 200 -5.11 -10.96 -5.45
C ASN A 200 -5.70 -9.66 -4.91
N LEU A 201 -6.28 -8.88 -5.82
CA LEU A 201 -7.10 -7.73 -5.48
C LEU A 201 -8.33 -7.71 -6.40
N ALA A 202 -9.46 -7.31 -5.85
CA ALA A 202 -10.70 -7.19 -6.60
C ALA A 202 -11.56 -6.07 -6.02
N PHE A 203 -11.88 -5.09 -6.86
CA PHE A 203 -12.89 -4.09 -6.55
C PHE A 203 -14.06 -4.26 -7.51
N LYS A 204 -15.24 -4.57 -6.96
CA LYS A 204 -16.48 -4.64 -7.74
C LYS A 204 -17.38 -3.50 -7.37
N HIS A 205 -17.41 -2.59 -8.34
CA HIS A 205 -17.81 -1.20 -8.40
C HIS A 205 -16.95 -0.31 -7.49
N PHE A 206 -15.78 0.12 -8.00
CA PHE A 206 -15.01 1.25 -7.46
C PHE A 206 -15.22 2.51 -8.28
N ASP A 207 -15.17 3.66 -7.62
CA ASP A 207 -15.57 4.94 -8.20
C ASP A 207 -14.36 5.89 -8.29
N LEU A 208 -14.25 6.62 -9.40
CA LEU A 208 -13.22 7.63 -9.63
C LEU A 208 -13.88 8.96 -9.98
N LYS A 209 -13.73 9.94 -9.08
CA LYS A 209 -14.29 11.27 -9.19
C LYS A 209 -13.23 12.25 -9.68
N VAL A 210 -13.52 12.96 -10.76
CA VAL A 210 -12.66 14.01 -11.34
C VAL A 210 -13.15 15.37 -10.89
N CYS A 211 -12.31 16.07 -10.14
CA CYS A 211 -12.54 17.41 -9.64
C CYS A 211 -11.72 18.44 -10.41
N ASN A 212 -12.36 19.50 -10.87
CA ASN A 212 -11.71 20.59 -11.61
C ASN A 212 -11.19 21.70 -10.69
N SER A 213 -10.60 22.73 -11.30
CA SER A 213 -10.00 23.87 -10.59
C SER A 213 -10.99 24.76 -9.84
N SER A 214 -12.29 24.55 -10.00
CA SER A 214 -13.35 25.26 -9.29
C SER A 214 -13.99 24.43 -8.17
N ASN A 215 -13.34 23.33 -7.75
CA ASN A 215 -13.82 22.39 -6.73
C ASN A 215 -15.20 21.81 -7.07
N LYS A 216 -15.43 21.52 -8.35
CA LYS A 216 -16.65 20.84 -8.82
C LYS A 216 -16.28 19.52 -9.45
N VAL A 217 -17.14 18.52 -9.21
CA VAL A 217 -17.09 17.25 -9.94
C VAL A 217 -17.37 17.54 -11.40
N GLU A 218 -16.34 17.39 -12.23
CA GLU A 218 -16.42 17.51 -13.68
C GLU A 218 -16.96 16.21 -14.29
N ARG A 219 -16.53 15.08 -13.72
CA ARG A 219 -16.86 13.75 -14.22
C ARG A 219 -16.69 12.69 -13.15
N GLU A 220 -17.46 11.62 -13.25
CA GLU A 220 -17.33 10.46 -12.37
C GLU A 220 -17.34 9.18 -13.20
N TYR A 221 -16.46 8.26 -12.85
CA TYR A 221 -16.31 6.95 -13.46
C TYR A 221 -16.63 5.89 -12.43
N SER A 222 -17.17 4.77 -12.89
CA SER A 222 -17.28 3.56 -12.10
C SER A 222 -16.71 2.42 -12.90
N ALA A 223 -15.89 1.58 -12.27
CA ALA A 223 -15.20 0.49 -12.92
C ALA A 223 -15.09 -0.72 -12.00
N ASP A 224 -14.81 -1.87 -12.59
CA ASP A 224 -14.34 -3.05 -11.87
C ASP A 224 -12.85 -3.23 -12.13
N LEU A 225 -12.10 -3.59 -11.10
CA LEU A 225 -10.65 -3.74 -11.16
C LEU A 225 -10.22 -5.05 -10.53
N PHE A 226 -9.30 -5.73 -11.20
CA PHE A 226 -8.75 -7.00 -10.75
C PHE A 226 -7.23 -6.98 -10.85
N TRP A 227 -6.58 -7.67 -9.92
CA TRP A 227 -5.15 -7.87 -9.95
C TRP A 227 -4.81 -9.25 -9.41
N ALA A 228 -3.80 -9.89 -9.98
CA ALA A 228 -3.26 -11.11 -9.42
C ALA A 228 -1.75 -11.20 -9.62
N LYS A 229 -1.05 -11.59 -8.55
CA LYS A 229 0.32 -12.11 -8.64
C LYS A 229 0.26 -13.52 -9.20
N PHE A 230 1.10 -13.85 -10.17
CA PHE A 230 1.09 -15.18 -10.80
C PHE A 230 2.00 -16.18 -10.11
N HIS A 231 2.96 -15.70 -9.32
CA HIS A 231 3.84 -16.51 -8.52
C HIS A 231 3.87 -16.01 -7.07
N ASN A 232 4.53 -16.78 -6.20
CA ASN A 232 4.67 -16.48 -4.78
C ASN A 232 3.33 -16.27 -4.06
N ARG A 233 2.32 -17.04 -4.49
CA ARG A 233 0.94 -16.95 -3.96
C ARG A 233 0.82 -17.75 -2.67
N THR A 234 0.46 -17.09 -1.57
CA THR A 234 0.42 -17.72 -0.23
C THR A 234 -0.95 -17.78 0.41
N ASP A 235 -1.89 -16.97 -0.05
CA ASP A 235 -3.16 -16.74 0.62
C ASP A 235 -4.36 -17.24 -0.19
N TYR A 236 -4.27 -17.21 -1.53
CA TYR A 236 -5.38 -17.56 -2.41
C TYR A 236 -4.95 -18.56 -3.49
N ALA A 237 -5.72 -19.65 -3.61
CA ALA A 237 -5.51 -20.66 -4.63
C ALA A 237 -5.51 -20.08 -6.07
N PRO A 238 -4.72 -20.65 -6.99
CA PRO A 238 -3.72 -21.70 -6.74
C PRO A 238 -2.53 -21.14 -5.93
N LEU A 239 -2.04 -21.90 -4.95
CA LEU A 239 -0.87 -21.52 -4.14
C LEU A 239 0.42 -21.74 -4.95
N GLY A 240 1.45 -20.97 -4.65
CA GLY A 240 2.70 -20.98 -5.39
C GLY A 240 2.54 -20.26 -6.73
N SER A 241 2.41 -21.02 -7.82
CA SER A 241 2.34 -20.48 -9.19
C SER A 241 1.01 -20.76 -9.87
N MET A 242 0.52 -19.80 -10.65
CA MET A 242 -0.60 -20.02 -11.55
C MET A 242 -0.17 -20.84 -12.78
N PRO A 243 -0.92 -21.89 -13.15
CA PRO A 243 -0.64 -22.63 -14.37
C PRO A 243 -0.71 -21.73 -15.62
N GLY A 244 0.28 -21.82 -16.51
CA GLY A 244 0.31 -21.09 -17.78
C GLY A 244 0.89 -19.67 -17.73
N GLU A 245 1.37 -19.23 -16.56
CA GLU A 245 1.92 -17.88 -16.36
C GLU A 245 3.45 -17.88 -16.14
N GLU A 246 4.18 -18.85 -16.67
CA GLU A 246 5.59 -19.15 -16.32
C GLU A 246 6.59 -18.00 -16.60
N THR A 247 6.19 -16.98 -17.35
CA THR A 247 7.06 -15.84 -17.71
C THR A 247 6.58 -14.50 -17.13
N ALA A 248 5.37 -14.46 -16.56
CA ALA A 248 4.72 -13.25 -16.09
C ALA A 248 4.64 -13.24 -14.57
N VAL A 249 4.89 -12.09 -13.94
CA VAL A 249 4.91 -11.97 -12.47
C VAL A 249 3.55 -11.57 -11.91
N GLU A 250 2.79 -10.76 -12.65
CA GLU A 250 1.47 -10.29 -12.25
C GLU A 250 0.67 -9.79 -13.46
N GLY A 251 -0.66 -9.77 -13.31
CA GLY A 251 -1.61 -9.19 -14.24
C GLY A 251 -2.55 -8.23 -13.54
N GLY A 252 -2.82 -7.09 -14.18
CA GLY A 252 -3.81 -6.12 -13.74
C GLY A 252 -4.84 -5.86 -14.84
N SER A 253 -6.11 -5.74 -14.47
CA SER A 253 -7.19 -5.43 -15.39
C SER A 253 -8.24 -4.48 -14.83
N VAL A 254 -8.81 -3.66 -15.71
CA VAL A 254 -9.91 -2.74 -15.41
C VAL A 254 -10.96 -2.80 -16.50
N TYR A 255 -12.23 -2.72 -16.09
CA TYR A 255 -13.38 -2.59 -16.97
C TYR A 255 -14.25 -1.42 -16.53
N PHE A 256 -14.41 -0.41 -17.39
CA PHE A 256 -15.22 0.76 -17.10
C PHE A 256 -16.71 0.49 -17.33
N LEU A 257 -17.51 0.71 -16.29
CA LEU A 257 -18.96 0.51 -16.27
C LEU A 257 -19.72 1.80 -16.58
N LYS A 258 -19.16 2.94 -16.17
CA LYS A 258 -19.74 4.28 -16.33
C LYS A 258 -18.64 5.33 -16.61
N PRO A 259 -19.00 6.45 -17.24
CA PRO A 259 -20.29 6.78 -17.87
C PRO A 259 -20.50 6.13 -19.26
N LEU A 260 -21.64 6.39 -19.91
CA LEU A 260 -22.08 5.67 -21.11
C LEU A 260 -21.10 5.72 -22.29
N ASP A 261 -20.42 6.86 -22.49
CA ASP A 261 -19.50 7.11 -23.60
C ASP A 261 -18.17 6.34 -23.47
N ILE A 262 -17.80 5.89 -22.27
CA ILE A 262 -16.61 5.04 -22.02
C ILE A 262 -16.97 3.62 -21.59
N ARG A 263 -18.25 3.32 -21.35
CA ARG A 263 -18.71 2.01 -20.89
C ARG A 263 -18.19 0.91 -21.82
N GLY A 264 -17.56 -0.10 -21.21
CA GLY A 264 -16.92 -1.20 -21.91
C GLY A 264 -15.45 -0.97 -22.24
N LEU A 265 -14.87 0.19 -21.93
CA LEU A 265 -13.43 0.36 -22.03
C LEU A 265 -12.78 -0.62 -21.06
N ALA A 266 -11.92 -1.47 -21.62
CA ALA A 266 -11.27 -2.53 -20.87
C ALA A 266 -9.78 -2.45 -21.13
N ALA A 267 -8.98 -2.69 -20.09
CA ALA A 267 -7.53 -2.70 -20.19
C ALA A 267 -6.97 -3.88 -19.41
N VAL A 268 -5.98 -4.54 -19.99
CA VAL A 268 -5.24 -5.66 -19.39
C VAL A 268 -3.76 -5.41 -19.59
N ARG A 269 -2.99 -5.45 -18.51
CA ARG A 269 -1.52 -5.41 -18.56
C ARG A 269 -0.94 -6.61 -17.84
N ILE A 270 -0.12 -7.37 -18.55
CA ILE A 270 0.65 -8.51 -18.05
C ILE A 270 2.11 -8.08 -17.90
N ARG A 271 2.62 -8.14 -16.67
CA ARG A 271 3.99 -7.76 -16.33
C ARG A 271 4.92 -8.95 -16.49
N TYR A 272 5.94 -8.83 -17.33
CA TYR A 272 7.02 -9.83 -17.38
C TYR A 272 8.16 -9.48 -16.43
N ALA A 273 8.86 -10.50 -15.93
CA ALA A 273 9.93 -10.30 -14.96
C ALA A 273 11.18 -9.63 -15.54
N ASP A 274 11.52 -9.95 -16.79
CA ASP A 274 12.72 -9.43 -17.44
C ASP A 274 12.53 -7.96 -17.82
N VAL A 275 13.47 -7.12 -17.41
CA VAL A 275 13.53 -5.70 -17.74
C VAL A 275 13.56 -5.46 -19.25
N ASP A 276 14.12 -6.38 -20.03
CA ASP A 276 14.28 -6.25 -21.49
C ASP A 276 13.06 -6.72 -22.29
N LYS A 277 12.07 -7.33 -21.63
CA LYS A 277 10.83 -7.78 -22.27
C LYS A 277 9.71 -6.79 -21.99
N ASP A 278 9.19 -6.10 -23.00
CA ASP A 278 8.06 -5.20 -22.80
C ASP A 278 6.82 -5.93 -22.27
N ASP A 279 6.06 -5.25 -21.41
CA ASP A 279 4.79 -5.78 -20.91
C ASP A 279 3.80 -5.99 -22.04
N ASN A 280 2.96 -7.01 -21.92
CA ASN A 280 1.81 -7.15 -22.81
C ASN A 280 0.68 -6.26 -22.27
N PHE A 281 0.52 -5.07 -22.85
CA PHE A 281 -0.49 -4.12 -22.44
C PHE A 281 -1.50 -3.88 -23.57
N ARG A 282 -2.74 -4.33 -23.38
CA ARG A 282 -3.81 -4.23 -24.37
C ARG A 282 -5.02 -3.49 -23.81
N VAL A 283 -5.58 -2.59 -24.61
CA VAL A 283 -6.78 -1.81 -24.28
C VAL A 283 -7.81 -1.97 -25.38
N PHE A 284 -9.04 -2.32 -25.00
CA PHE A 284 -10.20 -2.33 -25.87
C PHE A 284 -10.92 -0.98 -25.81
N ILE A 285 -11.12 -0.36 -26.97
CA ILE A 285 -11.78 0.95 -27.10
C ILE A 285 -13.18 0.73 -27.70
N PRO A 286 -14.27 0.93 -26.92
CA PRO A 286 -15.63 0.61 -27.36
C PRO A 286 -16.09 1.38 -28.58
N SER A 287 -15.76 2.67 -28.66
CA SER A 287 -16.14 3.55 -29.78
C SER A 287 -15.52 3.11 -31.11
N LEU A 288 -14.35 2.47 -31.07
CA LEU A 288 -13.66 1.93 -32.25
C LEU A 288 -13.95 0.44 -32.48
N ARG A 289 -14.48 -0.27 -31.47
CA ARG A 289 -14.62 -1.74 -31.45
C ARG A 289 -13.31 -2.43 -31.84
N ARG A 290 -12.21 -1.96 -31.26
CA ARG A 290 -10.85 -2.44 -31.54
C ARG A 290 -10.03 -2.53 -30.27
N THR A 291 -9.21 -3.57 -30.20
CA THR A 291 -8.14 -3.71 -29.22
C THR A 291 -6.87 -3.09 -29.77
N ARG A 292 -6.17 -2.30 -28.95
CA ARG A 292 -4.86 -1.72 -29.26
C ARG A 292 -3.84 -2.18 -28.24
N THR A 293 -2.61 -2.39 -28.68
CA THR A 293 -1.46 -2.53 -27.79
C THR A 293 -0.98 -1.13 -27.41
N LEU A 294 -0.75 -0.90 -26.11
CA LEU A 294 -0.07 0.29 -25.60
C LEU A 294 1.41 -0.03 -25.39
N ALA A 295 2.29 0.64 -26.11
CA ALA A 295 3.72 0.36 -26.11
C ALA A 295 4.54 1.54 -25.60
N GLY A 296 5.68 1.25 -24.97
CA GLY A 296 6.64 2.27 -24.55
C GLY A 296 6.03 3.36 -23.67
N SER A 297 5.97 4.59 -24.18
CA SER A 297 5.46 5.75 -23.45
C SER A 297 3.94 5.79 -23.27
N ASP A 298 3.17 4.95 -23.98
CA ASP A 298 1.70 4.94 -23.87
C ASP A 298 1.22 4.61 -22.45
N GLY A 299 2.03 3.92 -21.64
CA GLY A 299 1.76 3.68 -20.22
C GLY A 299 1.73 4.97 -19.37
N GLN A 300 2.24 6.07 -19.88
CA GLN A 300 2.28 7.36 -19.20
C GLN A 300 1.04 8.22 -19.51
N ASP A 301 0.16 7.76 -20.39
CA ASP A 301 -1.08 8.45 -20.69
C ASP A 301 -2.08 8.32 -19.52
N PRO A 302 -2.91 9.35 -19.27
CA PRO A 302 -4.05 9.23 -18.37
C PRO A 302 -4.97 8.07 -18.76
N MET A 303 -5.52 7.36 -17.76
CA MET A 303 -6.36 6.18 -18.01
C MET A 303 -7.67 6.52 -18.74
N ALA A 304 -8.25 7.68 -18.43
CA ALA A 304 -9.44 8.21 -19.06
C ALA A 304 -9.44 9.74 -18.97
N ALA A 305 -10.35 10.38 -19.72
CA ALA A 305 -10.43 11.83 -19.79
C ALA A 305 -10.54 12.50 -18.40
N GLY A 306 -9.64 13.44 -18.13
CA GLY A 306 -9.67 14.25 -16.92
C GLY A 306 -9.13 13.58 -15.65
N LEU A 307 -8.89 12.26 -15.65
CA LEU A 307 -8.17 11.58 -14.56
C LEU A 307 -6.71 12.08 -14.53
N GLU A 308 -6.19 12.30 -13.32
CA GLU A 308 -4.77 12.63 -13.12
C GLU A 308 -3.88 11.38 -13.03
N ILE A 309 -4.48 10.20 -13.05
CA ILE A 309 -3.80 8.91 -12.91
C ILE A 309 -3.46 8.35 -14.28
N THR A 310 -2.20 7.94 -14.44
CA THR A 310 -1.70 7.25 -15.63
C THR A 310 -1.73 5.74 -15.48
N TRP A 311 -1.59 5.00 -16.58
CA TRP A 311 -1.51 3.54 -16.52
C TRP A 311 -0.30 3.02 -15.72
N ASP A 312 0.80 3.76 -15.70
CA ASP A 312 1.99 3.47 -14.88
C ASP A 312 1.80 3.84 -13.40
N ASP A 313 0.81 4.66 -13.05
CA ASP A 313 0.50 5.04 -11.66
C ASP A 313 -0.62 4.20 -11.06
N TRP A 314 -1.18 3.27 -11.82
CA TRP A 314 -2.42 2.60 -11.49
C TRP A 314 -2.36 1.77 -10.18
N ARG A 315 -1.17 1.31 -9.76
CA ARG A 315 -0.91 0.76 -8.42
C ARG A 315 -0.03 1.66 -7.53
N GLY A 316 -0.16 2.98 -7.69
CA GLY A 316 0.72 4.02 -7.15
C GLY A 316 2.10 4.08 -7.83
N TYR A 317 2.66 2.92 -8.18
CA TYR A 317 3.96 2.79 -8.84
C TYR A 317 4.03 1.48 -9.64
N TRP A 318 3.69 1.51 -10.93
CA TRP A 318 3.72 0.34 -11.83
C TRP A 318 4.72 0.48 -12.97
N THR A 319 5.97 0.73 -12.62
CA THR A 319 7.08 0.75 -13.57
C THR A 319 8.00 -0.45 -13.35
N LYS A 320 8.78 -0.81 -14.37
CA LYS A 320 9.87 -1.78 -14.22
C LYS A 320 11.05 -1.11 -13.52
N THR A 321 11.69 -1.88 -12.64
CA THR A 321 13.01 -1.51 -12.12
C THR A 321 14.00 -1.53 -13.28
N ASP A 322 14.46 -0.36 -13.72
CA ASP A 322 15.42 -0.24 -14.83
C ASP A 322 16.48 0.81 -14.49
N PRO A 323 17.62 0.40 -13.91
CA PRO A 323 18.74 1.28 -13.58
C PRO A 323 19.37 2.00 -14.78
N ARG A 324 19.06 1.60 -16.02
CA ARG A 324 19.50 2.30 -17.23
C ARG A 324 18.65 3.54 -17.47
N LYS A 325 17.36 3.49 -17.11
CA LYS A 325 16.41 4.60 -17.24
C LYS A 325 16.31 5.44 -15.98
N PHE A 326 16.44 4.81 -14.82
CA PHE A 326 16.21 5.47 -13.54
C PHE A 326 17.40 5.35 -12.60
N GLU A 327 17.57 6.34 -11.74
CA GLU A 327 18.45 6.29 -10.57
C GLU A 327 17.61 6.13 -9.31
N TYR A 328 17.89 5.09 -8.52
CA TYR A 328 17.21 4.81 -7.25
C TYR A 328 18.10 5.24 -6.08
N LYS A 329 17.66 6.23 -5.31
CA LYS A 329 18.40 6.79 -4.17
C LYS A 329 17.58 6.70 -2.89
N MET A 330 18.10 6.01 -1.89
CA MET A 330 17.59 6.14 -0.53
C MET A 330 18.20 7.42 0.06
N VAL A 331 17.42 8.50 0.07
CA VAL A 331 17.91 9.84 0.42
C VAL A 331 17.77 10.15 1.92
N GLY A 332 17.10 9.28 2.67
CA GLY A 332 16.99 9.41 4.11
C GLY A 332 16.02 8.43 4.73
N GLU A 333 15.91 8.54 6.05
CA GLU A 333 14.92 7.87 6.88
C GLU A 333 14.32 8.89 7.82
N GLY A 334 13.09 8.67 8.26
CA GLY A 334 12.43 9.60 9.18
C GLY A 334 11.01 9.17 9.47
N PHE A 335 10.15 10.17 9.63
CA PHE A 335 8.73 9.97 9.90
C PHE A 335 7.90 10.82 8.94
N VAL A 336 6.74 10.33 8.56
CA VAL A 336 5.75 11.07 7.78
C VAL A 336 4.38 10.92 8.44
N LEU A 337 3.56 11.96 8.35
CA LEU A 337 2.12 11.86 8.61
C LEU A 337 1.44 11.34 7.35
N GLY A 338 0.91 10.12 7.42
CA GLY A 338 0.17 9.46 6.35
C GLY A 338 -1.23 9.07 6.82
N GLN A 339 -2.13 8.79 5.88
CA GLN A 339 -3.46 8.29 6.23
C GLN A 339 -3.37 6.93 6.90
N PRO A 340 -4.14 6.65 7.97
CA PRO A 340 -4.16 5.33 8.56
C PRO A 340 -4.92 4.34 7.68
N ASP A 341 -4.45 3.10 7.63
CA ASP A 341 -5.07 1.99 6.89
C ASP A 341 -6.27 1.41 7.65
N THR A 342 -7.23 2.26 8.01
CA THR A 342 -8.43 1.90 8.79
C THR A 342 -9.59 1.41 7.94
N GLY A 343 -9.38 1.27 6.62
CA GLY A 343 -10.40 1.06 5.59
C GLY A 343 -11.30 -0.16 5.77
N HIS A 344 -10.87 -1.13 6.59
CA HIS A 344 -11.66 -2.30 6.96
C HIS A 344 -12.84 -1.97 7.87
N VAL A 345 -12.76 -0.83 8.58
CA VAL A 345 -13.81 -0.32 9.47
C VAL A 345 -14.35 0.99 8.96
N TYR A 346 -13.48 1.95 8.60
CA TYR A 346 -13.90 3.28 8.15
C TYR A 346 -12.84 3.93 7.23
N VAL A 347 -13.26 4.95 6.49
CA VAL A 347 -12.34 5.76 5.65
C VAL A 347 -11.82 6.93 6.48
N PRO A 348 -10.50 7.22 6.47
CA PRO A 348 -9.90 8.28 7.29
C PRO A 348 -10.17 9.71 6.79
N ILE A 349 -10.87 9.86 5.67
CA ILE A 349 -11.25 11.14 5.08
C ILE A 349 -12.75 11.34 5.19
N THR A 350 -13.14 12.55 5.56
CA THR A 350 -14.50 13.06 5.41
C THR A 350 -14.48 14.14 4.34
N GLU A 351 -15.21 13.92 3.25
CA GLU A 351 -15.41 14.93 2.20
C GLU A 351 -16.31 16.07 2.69
N ASN A 352 -16.18 17.24 2.06
CA ASN A 352 -17.20 18.28 2.17
C ASN A 352 -18.41 17.99 1.27
N GLU A 353 -19.40 18.90 1.27
CA GLU A 353 -20.63 18.74 0.49
C GLU A 353 -20.42 18.72 -1.04
N ASN A 354 -19.37 19.38 -1.55
CA ASN A 354 -19.10 19.37 -3.00
C ASN A 354 -18.33 18.12 -3.48
N GLY A 355 -17.83 17.30 -2.54
CA GLY A 355 -17.13 16.05 -2.83
C GLY A 355 -15.77 16.24 -3.51
N CYS A 356 -15.23 17.46 -3.53
CA CYS A 356 -13.95 17.81 -4.16
C CYS A 356 -12.98 18.49 -3.19
N GLU A 357 -13.34 18.59 -1.92
CA GLU A 357 -12.48 19.09 -0.86
C GLU A 357 -12.59 18.17 0.37
N VAL A 358 -11.54 18.18 1.18
CA VAL A 358 -11.46 17.39 2.41
C VAL A 358 -11.97 18.26 3.54
N LYS A 359 -13.05 17.83 4.21
CA LYS A 359 -13.52 18.51 5.43
C LYS A 359 -12.61 18.17 6.60
N GLN A 360 -12.31 16.88 6.77
CA GLN A 360 -11.44 16.37 7.83
C GLN A 360 -10.65 15.18 7.26
N ILE A 361 -9.39 15.05 7.65
CA ILE A 361 -8.56 13.88 7.37
C ILE A 361 -7.84 13.44 8.63
N GLU A 362 -7.84 12.15 8.90
CA GLU A 362 -7.05 11.53 9.96
C GLU A 362 -5.67 11.16 9.42
N LEU A 363 -4.62 11.50 10.17
CA LEU A 363 -3.24 11.14 9.85
C LEU A 363 -2.57 10.48 11.06
N GLU A 364 -1.79 9.44 10.82
CA GLU A 364 -0.94 8.80 11.82
C GLU A 364 0.54 9.02 11.50
N LEU A 365 1.39 8.98 12.52
CA LEU A 365 2.82 9.07 12.34
C LEU A 365 3.40 7.70 11.94
N ARG A 366 4.06 7.65 10.78
CA ARG A 366 4.67 6.43 10.23
C ARG A 366 6.18 6.56 10.08
N PRO A 367 6.99 5.60 10.58
CA PRO A 367 8.41 5.55 10.27
C PRO A 367 8.63 5.10 8.82
N VAL A 368 9.46 5.82 8.09
CA VAL A 368 9.65 5.61 6.64
C VAL A 368 11.11 5.62 6.21
N TRP A 369 11.39 4.92 5.12
CA TRP A 369 12.50 5.25 4.22
C TRP A 369 12.04 6.23 3.15
N ILE A 370 12.93 7.10 2.68
CA ILE A 370 12.64 8.06 1.61
C ILE A 370 13.41 7.64 0.36
N LEU A 371 12.67 7.24 -0.67
CA LEU A 371 13.20 6.84 -1.97
C LEU A 371 13.00 7.97 -2.98
N GLU A 372 14.07 8.41 -3.63
CA GLU A 372 13.99 9.18 -4.87
C GLU A 372 14.27 8.29 -6.08
N VAL A 373 13.39 8.38 -7.09
CA VAL A 373 13.53 7.73 -8.40
C VAL A 373 13.69 8.83 -9.43
N ASN A 374 14.89 9.02 -9.96
CA ASN A 374 15.21 10.09 -10.91
C ASN A 374 15.32 9.54 -12.34
N ASP A 375 14.66 10.17 -13.31
CA ASP A 375 14.78 9.81 -14.72
C ASP A 375 16.14 10.28 -15.29
N LYS A 376 16.92 9.33 -15.81
CA LYS A 376 18.21 9.57 -16.49
C LYS A 376 18.04 9.95 -17.95
N THR A 377 16.88 9.65 -18.54
CA THR A 377 16.65 9.76 -19.98
C THR A 377 16.07 11.10 -20.40
N GLY A 378 15.39 11.79 -19.48
CA GLY A 378 14.57 12.96 -19.79
C GLY A 378 13.33 12.64 -20.63
N GLN A 379 13.00 11.37 -20.82
CA GLN A 379 11.89 10.90 -21.65
C GLN A 379 10.68 10.46 -20.83
N TYR A 380 10.85 10.15 -19.55
CA TYR A 380 9.73 9.79 -18.70
C TYR A 380 8.91 11.04 -18.30
N LEU A 381 7.61 10.86 -18.09
CA LEU A 381 6.68 11.91 -17.69
C LEU A 381 7.15 12.62 -16.41
N TYR A 382 7.64 11.83 -15.45
CA TYR A 382 8.16 12.32 -14.19
C TYR A 382 9.69 12.39 -14.25
N SER A 383 10.24 13.57 -14.01
CA SER A 383 11.70 13.74 -13.86
C SER A 383 12.20 13.11 -12.56
N LYS A 384 11.34 13.13 -11.53
CA LYS A 384 11.60 12.58 -10.22
C LYS A 384 10.31 12.08 -9.59
N ARG A 385 10.37 10.94 -8.91
CA ARG A 385 9.40 10.52 -7.90
C ARG A 385 10.09 10.52 -6.53
N LYS A 386 9.42 11.01 -5.48
CA LYS A 386 9.86 10.91 -4.09
C LYS A 386 8.81 10.13 -3.32
N LEU A 387 9.15 8.94 -2.84
CA LEU A 387 8.26 8.01 -2.14
C LEU A 387 8.66 7.94 -0.67
N TYR A 388 7.67 8.00 0.22
CA TYR A 388 7.83 7.78 1.66
C TYR A 388 7.34 6.36 1.96
N ILE A 389 8.27 5.41 2.06
CA ILE A 389 7.97 3.97 2.14
C ILE A 389 7.97 3.54 3.60
N ASP A 390 6.84 3.04 4.09
CA ASP A 390 6.66 2.59 5.47
C ASP A 390 7.58 1.42 5.82
N LYS A 391 8.16 1.49 7.02
CA LYS A 391 9.12 0.50 7.48
C LYS A 391 8.50 -0.84 7.88
N GLU A 392 7.19 -0.91 8.10
CA GLU A 392 6.52 -2.13 8.52
C GLU A 392 5.87 -2.88 7.35
N ASN A 393 5.07 -2.21 6.53
CA ASN A 393 4.38 -2.85 5.41
C ASN A 393 5.13 -2.75 4.08
N TYR A 394 6.21 -1.96 3.99
CA TYR A 394 7.03 -1.81 2.78
C TYR A 394 6.27 -1.21 1.59
N TYR A 395 5.25 -0.40 1.88
CA TYR A 395 4.43 0.31 0.89
C TYR A 395 4.60 1.83 1.04
N GLN A 396 4.32 2.58 -0.03
CA GLN A 396 4.41 4.04 0.02
C GLN A 396 3.21 4.60 0.79
N GLN A 397 3.46 5.45 1.78
CA GLN A 397 2.43 6.18 2.52
C GLN A 397 2.10 7.52 1.85
N TYR A 398 3.05 8.04 1.09
CA TYR A 398 2.91 9.29 0.34
C TYR A 398 3.90 9.32 -0.81
N GLN A 399 3.53 9.93 -1.92
CA GLN A 399 4.40 10.07 -3.07
C GLN A 399 4.23 11.42 -3.76
N GLU A 400 5.35 12.07 -4.04
CA GLU A 400 5.45 13.28 -4.87
C GLU A 400 6.06 12.94 -6.23
N MET A 401 5.50 13.49 -7.29
CA MET A 401 5.95 13.29 -8.67
C MET A 401 6.18 14.64 -9.33
N TYR A 402 7.36 14.83 -9.92
CA TYR A 402 7.83 16.12 -10.42
C TYR A 402 7.91 16.12 -11.95
N ASP A 403 7.57 17.25 -12.58
CA ASP A 403 7.72 17.44 -14.02
C ASP A 403 9.20 17.69 -14.42
N ARG A 404 9.46 17.76 -15.72
CA ARG A 404 10.81 18.04 -16.28
C ARG A 404 11.40 19.40 -15.92
N ARG A 405 10.57 20.34 -15.46
CA ARG A 405 11.01 21.67 -15.00
C ARG A 405 11.30 21.69 -13.51
N GLY A 406 11.09 20.58 -12.81
CA GLY A 406 11.27 20.45 -11.36
C GLY A 406 10.07 20.93 -10.55
N ASN A 407 8.93 21.21 -11.19
CA ASN A 407 7.71 21.56 -10.46
C ASN A 407 7.07 20.29 -9.91
N LEU A 408 6.48 20.36 -8.71
CA LEU A 408 5.60 19.31 -8.22
C LEU A 408 4.41 19.18 -9.18
N PHE A 409 4.28 18.02 -9.80
CA PHE A 409 3.31 17.77 -10.86
C PHE A 409 2.13 16.95 -10.36
N ARG A 410 2.37 15.87 -9.63
CA ARG A 410 1.31 15.04 -9.06
C ARG A 410 1.67 14.52 -7.69
N ILE A 411 0.65 14.28 -6.88
CA ILE A 411 0.78 13.66 -5.57
C ILE A 411 -0.11 12.43 -5.52
N TRP A 412 0.35 11.38 -4.86
CA TRP A 412 -0.45 10.21 -4.50
C TRP A 412 -0.43 10.05 -2.97
N ASP A 413 -1.62 10.04 -2.38
CA ASP A 413 -1.86 9.87 -0.95
C ASP A 413 -3.05 8.91 -0.80
N ASP A 414 -2.85 7.79 -0.11
CA ASP A 414 -3.82 6.71 -0.04
C ASP A 414 -3.96 6.10 1.34
N SER A 415 -5.08 5.41 1.54
CA SER A 415 -5.31 4.52 2.69
C SER A 415 -5.79 3.16 2.22
N ARG A 416 -5.57 2.15 3.06
CA ARG A 416 -5.88 0.75 2.75
C ARG A 416 -7.04 0.22 3.60
N ASP A 417 -7.80 -0.70 3.01
CA ASP A 417 -8.65 -1.67 3.70
C ASP A 417 -7.74 -2.79 4.19
N PHE A 418 -7.08 -2.54 5.33
CA PHE A 418 -6.21 -3.49 6.00
C PHE A 418 -7.01 -4.33 6.99
N ASP A 419 -7.04 -5.64 6.77
CA ASP A 419 -7.60 -6.62 7.71
C ASP A 419 -6.51 -7.10 8.68
N PRO A 420 -6.52 -6.66 9.95
CA PRO A 420 -5.50 -7.02 10.93
C PRO A 420 -5.47 -8.53 11.24
N LYS A 421 -6.58 -9.27 11.01
CA LYS A 421 -6.61 -10.70 11.30
C LYS A 421 -5.82 -11.51 10.28
N THR A 422 -5.85 -11.07 9.03
CA THR A 422 -5.19 -11.79 7.92
C THR A 422 -3.88 -11.14 7.51
N GLY A 423 -3.66 -9.87 7.83
CA GLY A 423 -2.53 -9.07 7.34
C GLY A 423 -2.67 -8.66 5.88
N GLN A 424 -3.85 -8.83 5.28
CA GLN A 424 -4.10 -8.47 3.89
C GLN A 424 -4.58 -7.02 3.80
N ALA A 425 -4.20 -6.35 2.72
CA ALA A 425 -4.60 -4.97 2.48
C ALA A 425 -5.03 -4.78 1.03
N GLN A 426 -6.07 -4.00 0.78
CA GLN A 426 -6.41 -3.47 -0.55
C GLN A 426 -6.50 -1.95 -0.49
N TRP A 427 -6.40 -1.23 -1.61
CA TRP A 427 -6.72 0.20 -1.60
C TRP A 427 -8.15 0.43 -1.10
N ARG A 428 -8.32 1.44 -0.26
CA ARG A 428 -9.62 1.93 0.19
C ARG A 428 -9.94 3.28 -0.40
N GLU A 429 -8.97 4.18 -0.34
CA GLU A 429 -9.12 5.56 -0.78
C GLU A 429 -7.81 6.03 -1.40
N VAL A 430 -7.89 6.83 -2.46
CA VAL A 430 -6.72 7.51 -3.04
C VAL A 430 -7.09 8.93 -3.43
N LEU A 431 -6.31 9.87 -2.93
CA LEU A 431 -6.27 11.24 -3.39
C LEU A 431 -5.08 11.39 -4.35
N ASN A 432 -5.38 11.64 -5.63
CA ASN A 432 -4.37 11.97 -6.63
C ASN A 432 -4.60 13.36 -7.18
N TRP A 433 -3.72 14.32 -6.89
CA TRP A 433 -3.94 15.71 -7.31
C TRP A 433 -2.74 16.31 -8.01
N ASN A 434 -3.05 17.28 -8.86
CA ASN A 434 -2.12 17.98 -9.74
C ASN A 434 -2.17 19.49 -9.45
N PRO A 435 -1.19 20.03 -8.72
CA PRO A 435 -1.17 21.45 -8.38
C PRO A 435 -0.81 22.37 -9.56
N ILE A 436 -0.37 21.84 -10.70
CA ILE A 436 -0.11 22.64 -11.92
C ILE A 436 -1.43 22.97 -12.61
N SER A 437 -2.30 21.98 -12.77
CA SER A 437 -3.61 22.14 -13.44
C SER A 437 -4.75 22.47 -12.48
N ASN A 438 -4.50 22.41 -11.16
CA ASN A 438 -5.53 22.46 -10.12
C ASN A 438 -6.64 21.42 -10.40
N ARG A 439 -6.25 20.16 -10.59
CA ARG A 439 -7.18 19.04 -10.78
C ARG A 439 -6.89 17.93 -9.80
N MET A 440 -7.91 17.20 -9.41
CA MET A 440 -7.80 16.10 -8.47
C MET A 440 -8.69 14.94 -8.93
N THR A 441 -8.17 13.73 -8.78
CA THR A 441 -8.90 12.47 -8.89
C THR A 441 -9.02 11.89 -7.49
N HIS A 442 -10.26 11.72 -7.03
CA HIS A 442 -10.55 11.01 -5.81
C HIS A 442 -11.08 9.62 -6.16
N MET A 443 -10.40 8.56 -5.73
CA MET A 443 -10.86 7.18 -5.90
C MET A 443 -11.34 6.63 -4.57
N ASN A 444 -12.55 6.06 -4.58
CA ASN A 444 -13.07 5.27 -3.46
C ASN A 444 -13.24 3.81 -3.90
N MET A 445 -12.65 2.90 -3.14
CA MET A 445 -12.61 1.49 -3.46
C MET A 445 -13.26 0.63 -2.37
N LYS A 446 -14.10 -0.31 -2.80
CA LYS A 446 -14.68 -1.32 -1.92
C LYS A 446 -14.09 -2.68 -2.26
N SER A 447 -13.26 -3.18 -1.36
CA SER A 447 -12.67 -4.51 -1.45
C SER A 447 -13.73 -5.59 -1.59
N SER A 448 -13.60 -6.42 -2.61
CA SER A 448 -14.45 -7.57 -2.86
C SER A 448 -13.80 -8.83 -2.27
N TRP A 449 -13.66 -8.87 -0.94
CA TRP A 449 -13.05 -9.98 -0.21
C TRP A 449 -13.68 -11.35 -0.55
N GLU A 450 -15.00 -11.40 -0.76
CA GLU A 450 -15.69 -12.62 -1.20
C GLU A 450 -15.32 -13.06 -2.61
N THR A 451 -15.02 -12.13 -3.52
CA THR A 451 -14.50 -12.46 -4.85
C THR A 451 -13.11 -13.07 -4.73
N LEU A 452 -12.28 -12.55 -3.83
CA LEU A 452 -10.95 -13.12 -3.60
C LEU A 452 -11.00 -14.55 -3.08
N LYS A 453 -11.88 -14.83 -2.11
CA LYS A 453 -12.08 -16.19 -1.56
C LYS A 453 -12.50 -17.21 -2.62
N LYS A 454 -13.28 -16.77 -3.62
CA LYS A 454 -13.71 -17.62 -4.74
C LYS A 454 -12.63 -17.81 -5.82
N GLY A 455 -11.57 -17.01 -5.78
CA GLY A 455 -10.50 -16.97 -6.78
C GLY A 455 -10.85 -16.08 -7.97
N LEU A 456 -9.80 -15.54 -8.59
CA LEU A 456 -9.91 -14.78 -9.84
C LEU A 456 -9.77 -15.72 -11.03
N ARG A 457 -10.62 -15.53 -12.04
CA ARG A 457 -10.59 -16.33 -13.26
C ARG A 457 -9.52 -15.78 -14.22
N PRO A 458 -8.76 -16.64 -14.93
CA PRO A 458 -7.78 -16.19 -15.91
C PRO A 458 -8.35 -15.25 -16.98
N SER A 459 -9.63 -15.42 -17.33
CA SER A 459 -10.35 -14.57 -18.29
C SER A 459 -10.41 -13.09 -17.90
N LEU A 460 -10.22 -12.76 -16.62
CA LEU A 460 -10.12 -11.36 -16.18
C LEU A 460 -8.82 -10.70 -16.64
N PHE A 461 -7.82 -11.49 -17.03
CA PHE A 461 -6.50 -11.06 -17.48
C PHE A 461 -6.26 -11.38 -18.97
N ASP A 462 -7.32 -11.65 -19.72
CA ASP A 462 -7.31 -11.68 -21.18
C ASP A 462 -8.24 -10.58 -21.71
N ILE A 463 -7.69 -9.66 -22.52
CA ILE A 463 -8.46 -8.54 -23.06
C ILE A 463 -9.58 -8.98 -24.02
N ASP A 464 -9.39 -10.09 -24.72
CA ASP A 464 -10.37 -10.59 -25.69
C ASP A 464 -11.58 -11.23 -24.99
N GLU A 465 -11.42 -11.66 -23.74
CA GLU A 465 -12.52 -12.10 -22.86
C GLU A 465 -13.06 -10.95 -21.99
N LEU A 466 -12.17 -10.13 -21.41
CA LEU A 466 -12.55 -9.04 -20.51
C LEU A 466 -13.44 -8.00 -21.19
N ARG A 467 -13.27 -7.73 -22.49
CA ARG A 467 -14.15 -6.77 -23.19
C ARG A 467 -15.63 -7.18 -23.18
N ASP A 468 -15.90 -8.48 -22.99
CA ASP A 468 -17.24 -9.05 -22.93
C ASP A 468 -17.72 -9.28 -21.48
N TYR A 469 -16.94 -8.81 -20.49
CA TYR A 469 -17.30 -8.79 -19.07
C TYR A 469 -18.59 -8.00 -18.86
N ARG A 470 -19.66 -8.70 -18.44
CA ARG A 470 -20.99 -8.13 -18.16
C ARG A 470 -21.65 -8.82 -16.98
#